data_AF-A0A497QTZ5-F1
#
_entry.id   AF-A0A497QTZ5-F1
#
_cell.length_a   1.000
_cell.length_b   1.000
_cell.length_c   1.000
_cell.angle_alpha   90.00
_cell.angle_beta   90.00
_cell.angle_gamma   90.00
#
_symmetry.space_group_name_H-M   'P 1'
#
loop_
_entity.id
_entity.type
_entity.pdbx_description
1 polymer ?
#
loop_
_entity_poly.entity_id
_entity_poly.type
_entity_poly.pdbx_seq_one_letter_code
_entity_poly.pdbx_strand_id
1 'polypeptide(L)'
;MNPLLKRKLAKAEEKKEQELHYLLDSFKSELEEMQKKLDNLKYQIEFFGATPELIEKKKDCKVMMQWIQSQFEEIKQSLSNHSKPLSA
;
A
#
# COMPACT_ATOMS: atom_id res chain seq x y z
N MET A 1 -0.62 26.93 26.09
CA MET A 1 0.27 25.88 25.52
C MET A 1 1.63 26.50 25.17
N ASN A 2 2.73 25.92 25.65
CA ASN A 2 4.10 26.43 25.50
C ASN A 2 4.56 26.41 24.01
N PRO A 3 5.16 27.49 23.46
CA PRO A 3 5.63 27.56 22.06
C PRO A 3 6.61 26.45 21.65
N LEU A 4 7.48 25.99 22.56
CA LEU A 4 8.40 24.88 22.29
C LEU A 4 7.65 23.56 22.11
N LEU A 5 6.60 23.34 22.90
CA LEU A 5 5.76 22.14 22.78
C LEU A 5 4.98 22.15 21.46
N LYS A 6 4.46 23.31 21.03
CA LYS A 6 3.80 23.47 19.72
C LYS A 6 4.73 23.09 18.56
N ARG A 7 5.98 23.60 18.58
CA ARG A 7 6.97 23.30 17.54
C ARG A 7 7.37 21.82 17.51
N LYS A 8 7.49 21.17 18.67
CA LYS A 8 7.79 19.73 18.74
C LYS A 8 6.65 18.89 18.17
N LEU A 9 5.40 19.27 18.47
CA LEU A 9 4.22 18.58 17.96
C LEU A 9 4.14 18.69 16.42
N ALA A 10 4.26 19.90 15.86
CA ALA A 10 4.21 20.11 14.41
C ALA A 10 5.29 19.30 13.67
N LYS A 11 6.51 19.23 14.20
CA LYS A 11 7.59 18.40 13.61
C LYS A 11 7.30 16.91 13.65
N ALA A 12 6.63 16.43 14.71
CA ALA A 12 6.25 15.04 14.82
C ALA A 12 5.12 14.68 13.83
N GLU A 13 4.17 15.60 13.64
CA GLU A 13 3.09 15.47 12.64
C GLU A 13 3.64 15.45 11.22
N GLU A 14 4.54 16.39 10.88
CA GLU A 14 5.21 16.45 9.58
C GLU A 14 6.00 15.17 9.29
N LYS A 15 6.76 14.67 10.27
CA LYS A 15 7.51 13.41 10.13
C LYS A 15 6.58 12.23 9.88
N LYS A 16 5.47 12.15 10.62
CA LYS A 16 4.47 11.09 10.44
C LYS A 16 3.84 11.14 9.04
N GLU A 17 3.51 12.33 8.55
CA GLU A 17 2.96 12.51 7.21
C GLU A 17 3.94 12.06 6.12
N GLN A 18 5.23 12.43 6.25
CA GLN A 18 6.30 11.96 5.35
C GLN A 18 6.44 10.43 5.34
N GLU A 19 6.38 9.79 6.52
CA GLU A 19 6.43 8.32 6.64
C GLU A 19 5.24 7.66 5.94
N LEU A 20 4.03 8.21 6.11
CA LEU A 20 2.82 7.71 5.45
C LEU A 20 2.89 7.86 3.92
N HIS A 21 3.42 8.98 3.41
CA HIS A 21 3.64 9.16 1.98
C HIS A 21 4.65 8.14 1.42
N TYR A 22 5.76 7.92 2.12
CA TYR A 22 6.75 6.92 1.74
C TYR A 22 6.15 5.50 1.66
N LEU A 23 5.34 5.12 2.65
CA LEU A 23 4.66 3.83 2.64
C LEU A 23 3.67 3.72 1.48
N LEU A 24 2.93 4.79 1.18
CA LEU A 24 1.98 4.82 0.07
C LEU A 24 2.67 4.58 -1.29
N ASP A 25 3.79 5.25 -1.54
CA ASP A 25 4.59 5.06 -2.76
C ASP A 25 5.20 3.65 -2.85
N SER A 26 5.64 3.11 -1.70
CA SER A 26 6.17 1.75 -1.61
C SER A 26 5.11 0.72 -1.97
N PHE A 27 3.93 0.78 -1.34
CA PHE A 27 2.84 -0.16 -1.62
C PHE A 27 2.28 -0.01 -3.04
N LYS A 28 2.26 1.20 -3.60
CA LYS A 28 1.90 1.40 -5.01
C LYS A 28 2.87 0.65 -5.93
N SER A 29 4.17 0.76 -5.67
CA SER A 29 5.21 0.07 -6.45
C SER A 29 5.08 -1.46 -6.33
N GLU A 30 4.80 -1.96 -5.13
CA GLU A 30 4.55 -3.39 -4.91
C GLU A 30 3.29 -3.89 -5.64
N LEU A 31 2.21 -3.11 -5.68
CA LEU A 31 1.02 -3.44 -6.47
C LEU A 31 1.34 -3.57 -7.96
N GLU A 32 2.11 -2.64 -8.51
CA GLU A 32 2.52 -2.67 -9.91
C GLU A 32 3.38 -3.92 -10.22
N GLU A 33 4.28 -4.30 -9.32
CA GLU A 33 5.08 -5.52 -9.46
C GLU A 33 4.23 -6.78 -9.37
N MET A 34 3.30 -6.84 -8.41
CA MET A 34 2.39 -7.96 -8.24
C MET A 34 1.43 -8.13 -9.43
N GLN A 35 0.97 -7.02 -10.01
CA GLN A 35 0.19 -7.04 -11.23
C GLN A 35 0.98 -7.66 -12.40
N LYS A 36 2.25 -7.27 -12.58
CA LYS A 36 3.14 -7.87 -13.59
C LYS A 36 3.35 -9.38 -13.37
N LYS A 37 3.56 -9.80 -12.11
CA LYS A 37 3.67 -11.23 -11.75
C LYS A 37 2.39 -11.99 -12.10
N LEU A 38 1.23 -11.43 -11.79
CA LEU A 38 -0.06 -12.03 -12.11
C LEU A 38 -0.27 -12.19 -13.62
N ASP A 39 0.11 -11.19 -14.41
CA ASP A 39 -0.02 -11.23 -15.86
C ASP A 39 0.95 -12.24 -16.49
N ASN A 40 2.17 -12.37 -15.97
CA ASN A 40 3.08 -13.45 -16.37
C ASN A 40 2.52 -14.85 -16.02
N LEU A 41 1.92 -15.02 -14.85
CA LEU A 41 1.28 -16.30 -14.49
C LEU A 41 0.10 -16.63 -15.40
N LYS A 42 -0.70 -15.65 -15.82
CA LYS A 42 -1.75 -15.86 -16.82
C LYS A 42 -1.16 -16.31 -18.15
N TYR A 43 -0.13 -15.62 -18.63
CA TYR A 43 0.59 -16.00 -19.86
C TYR A 43 1.11 -17.45 -19.78
N GLN A 44 1.76 -17.83 -18.67
CA GLN A 44 2.26 -19.19 -18.50
C GLN A 44 1.15 -20.23 -18.54
N ILE A 45 0.00 -19.96 -17.93
CA ILE A 45 -1.16 -20.86 -17.97
C ILE A 45 -1.73 -20.97 -19.40
N GLU A 46 -1.80 -19.86 -20.13
CA GLU A 46 -2.30 -19.84 -21.52
C GLU A 46 -1.39 -20.63 -22.47
N PHE A 47 -0.06 -20.51 -22.31
CA PHE A 47 0.91 -21.14 -23.22
C PHE A 47 1.30 -22.57 -22.84
N PHE A 48 1.47 -22.85 -21.55
CA PHE A 48 1.96 -24.15 -21.06
C PHE A 48 0.84 -25.01 -20.44
N GLY A 49 -0.37 -24.47 -20.35
CA GLY A 49 -1.51 -25.13 -19.73
C GLY A 49 -1.60 -24.89 -18.22
N ALA A 50 -2.78 -25.14 -17.68
CA ALA A 50 -3.07 -24.95 -16.26
C ALA A 50 -2.53 -26.13 -15.43
N THR A 51 -1.31 -25.98 -14.90
CA THR A 51 -0.77 -26.94 -13.92
C THR A 51 -1.24 -26.58 -12.50
N PRO A 52 -1.35 -27.55 -11.58
CA PRO A 52 -1.69 -27.28 -10.18
C PRO A 52 -0.78 -26.22 -9.54
N GLU A 53 0.52 -26.28 -9.82
CA GLU A 53 1.52 -25.32 -9.33
C GLU A 53 1.25 -23.90 -9.83
N LEU A 54 0.94 -23.72 -11.13
CA LEU A 54 0.64 -22.39 -11.68
C LEU A 54 -0.68 -21.83 -11.14
N ILE A 55 -1.68 -22.69 -10.92
CA ILE A 55 -2.95 -22.31 -10.31
C ILE A 55 -2.73 -21.83 -8.86
N GLU A 56 -1.91 -22.55 -8.09
CA GLU A 56 -1.57 -22.19 -6.71
C GLU A 56 -0.79 -20.88 -6.64
N LYS A 57 0.29 -20.74 -7.43
CA LYS A 57 1.04 -19.48 -7.54
C LYS A 57 0.16 -18.29 -7.91
N LYS A 58 -0.78 -18.48 -8.84
CA LYS A 58 -1.75 -17.43 -9.23
C LYS A 58 -2.70 -17.07 -8.09
N LYS A 59 -3.12 -18.05 -7.28
CA LYS A 59 -3.97 -17.82 -6.10
C LYS A 59 -3.20 -17.03 -5.05
N ASP A 60 -1.98 -17.43 -4.73
CA ASP A 60 -1.15 -16.74 -3.73
C ASP A 60 -0.83 -15.31 -4.16
N CYS A 61 -0.51 -15.12 -5.45
CA CYS A 61 -0.30 -13.80 -6.04
C CYS A 61 -1.53 -12.88 -5.86
N LYS A 62 -2.74 -13.42 -6.03
CA LYS A 62 -3.98 -12.66 -5.80
C LYS A 62 -4.20 -12.31 -4.33
N VAL A 63 -3.94 -13.25 -3.42
CA VAL A 63 -4.08 -13.02 -1.97
C VAL A 63 -3.13 -11.92 -1.51
N MET A 64 -1.86 -11.98 -1.92
CA MET A 64 -0.89 -10.94 -1.61
C MET A 64 -1.29 -9.59 -2.20
N MET A 65 -1.77 -9.55 -3.45
CA MET A 65 -2.23 -8.30 -4.08
C MET A 65 -3.40 -7.68 -3.33
N GLN A 66 -4.37 -8.49 -2.87
CA GLN A 66 -5.49 -8.01 -2.04
C GLN A 66 -5.01 -7.43 -0.71
N TRP A 67 -4.06 -8.11 -0.05
CA TRP A 67 -3.48 -7.62 1.20
C TRP A 67 -2.79 -6.26 1.00
N ILE A 68 -1.97 -6.12 -0.04
CA ILE A 68 -1.30 -4.84 -0.35
C ILE A 68 -2.33 -3.73 -0.64
N GLN A 69 -3.40 -4.04 -1.38
CA GLN A 69 -4.49 -3.08 -1.64
C GLN A 69 -5.15 -2.59 -0.34
N SER A 70 -5.39 -3.50 0.61
CA SER A 70 -5.92 -3.12 1.93
C SER A 70 -4.98 -2.19 2.68
N GLN A 71 -3.68 -2.50 2.73
CA GLN A 71 -2.69 -1.64 3.39
C GLN A 71 -2.60 -0.25 2.73
N PHE A 72 -2.63 -0.20 1.41
CA PHE A 72 -2.62 1.05 0.65
C PHE A 72 -3.83 1.95 0.98
N GLU A 73 -5.03 1.37 1.04
CA GLU A 73 -6.25 2.11 1.39
C GLU A 73 -6.27 2.54 2.87
N GLU A 74 -5.74 1.74 3.80
CA GLU A 74 -5.58 2.12 5.21
C GLU A 74 -4.65 3.34 5.37
N ILE A 75 -3.55 3.39 4.62
CA ILE A 75 -2.60 4.51 4.64
C ILE A 75 -3.23 5.77 4.03
N LYS A 76 -3.95 5.64 2.91
CA LYS A 76 -4.71 6.76 2.33
C LYS A 76 -5.72 7.34 3.31
N GLN A 77 -6.48 6.49 4.00
CA GLN A 77 -7.44 6.93 5.02
C GLN A 77 -6.73 7.64 6.17
N SER A 78 -5.58 7.14 6.61
CA SER A 78 -4.76 7.78 7.64
C SER A 78 -4.34 9.19 7.22
N LEU A 79 -3.83 9.36 6.00
CA LEU A 79 -3.48 10.68 5.44
C LEU A 79 -4.70 11.60 5.33
N SER A 80 -5.84 11.11 4.83
CA SER A 80 -7.07 11.90 4.70
C SER A 80 -7.66 12.32 6.05
N ASN A 81 -7.50 11.51 7.10
CA ASN A 81 -7.93 11.86 8.45
C ASN A 81 -6.98 12.88 9.09
N HIS A 82 -5.69 12.87 8.73
CA HIS A 82 -4.74 13.91 9.12
C HIS A 82 -5.03 15.26 8.45
N SER A 83 -5.58 15.27 7.23
CA SER A 83 -5.91 16.50 6.51
C SER A 83 -7.22 17.16 6.94
N LYS A 84 -8.04 16.53 7.79
CA LYS A 84 -9.23 17.18 8.34
C LYS A 84 -8.80 18.14 9.46
N PRO A 85 -9.04 19.46 9.33
CA PRO A 85 -8.87 20.34 10.47
C PRO A 85 -9.84 19.86 11.56
N LEU A 86 -9.39 19.84 12.81
CA LEU A 86 -10.26 19.79 13.97
C LEU A 86 -11.25 20.96 13.83
N SER A 87 -12.45 20.68 13.33
CA SER A 87 -13.55 21.64 13.34
C SER A 87 -13.83 21.97 14.80
N ALA A 88 -13.59 23.24 15.13
CA ALA A 88 -13.79 23.86 16.43
C ALA A 88 -15.24 23.76 16.92
#